data_AF-A0A0A6YWK4-F1
#
_entry.id   AF-A0A0A6YWK4-F1
#
_cell.length_a   1.000
_cell.length_b   1.000
_cell.length_c   1.000
_cell.angle_alpha   90.00
_cell.angle_beta   90.00
_cell.angle_gamma   90.00
#
_symmetry.space_group_name_H-M   'P 1'
#
loop_
_entity.id
_entity.type
_entity.pdbx_description
1 polymer ?
#
loop_
_entity_poly.entity_id
_entity_poly.type
_entity_poly.pdbx_seq_one_letter_code
_entity_poly.pdbx_strand_id
1 'polypeptide(L)'
;MTHWFHRNPLKATAPVSFNYYGMITGPPASKICNDLRSARTRLLELFTDLSCNPETMKNAADLYFSLLQGFINSVGDSTQESKLRYIQNFK
;
A
#
# COMPACT_ATOMS: atom_id res chain seq x y z
N MET A 1 22.38 27.90 10.89
CA MET A 1 22.12 27.19 12.16
C MET A 1 21.70 25.77 11.78
N THR A 2 22.39 24.76 12.27
CA THR A 2 22.09 23.35 11.96
C THR A 2 21.32 22.74 13.12
N HIS A 3 20.27 21.97 12.82
CA HIS A 3 19.50 21.24 13.82
C HIS A 3 19.92 19.77 13.81
N TRP A 4 20.07 19.18 15.00
CA TRP A 4 20.29 17.74 15.16
C TRP A 4 19.02 17.09 15.68
N PHE A 5 18.60 16.01 15.03
CA PHE A 5 17.48 15.21 15.49
C PHE A 5 17.85 13.73 15.47
N HIS A 6 17.65 13.05 16.60
CA HIS A 6 17.72 11.59 16.65
C HIS A 6 16.71 10.94 15.69
N ARG A 7 17.11 9.85 15.05
CA ARG A 7 16.23 9.05 14.19
C ARG A 7 16.42 7.58 14.54
N ASN A 8 15.32 6.92 14.85
CA ASN A 8 15.29 5.46 14.90
C ASN A 8 15.28 4.89 13.47
N PRO A 9 15.72 3.64 13.27
CA PRO A 9 15.59 2.96 11.98
C PRO A 9 14.14 2.91 11.49
N LEU A 10 13.95 2.95 10.18
CA LEU A 10 12.64 2.77 9.56
C LEU A 10 12.12 1.33 9.76
N LYS A 11 10.80 1.19 9.73
CA LYS A 11 10.15 -0.14 9.81
C LYS A 11 10.39 -0.90 8.50
N ALA A 12 10.89 -2.12 8.61
CA ALA A 12 10.91 -3.09 7.51
C ALA A 12 9.61 -3.91 7.46
N THR A 13 9.35 -4.55 6.32
CA THR A 13 8.20 -5.45 6.12
C THR A 13 8.52 -6.46 5.02
N ALA A 14 7.90 -7.64 5.08
CA ALA A 14 8.04 -8.63 4.02
C ALA A 14 7.47 -8.13 2.66
N PRO A 15 8.01 -8.62 1.53
CA PRO A 15 7.36 -8.47 0.22
C PRO A 15 5.97 -9.11 0.22
N VAL A 16 4.99 -8.46 -0.41
CA VAL A 16 3.61 -8.94 -0.52
C VAL A 16 3.21 -8.97 -1.98
N SER A 17 2.79 -10.15 -2.47
CA SER A 17 2.46 -10.37 -3.88
C SER A 17 1.02 -10.00 -4.24
N PHE A 18 0.11 -9.90 -3.26
CA PHE A 18 -1.34 -9.73 -3.48
C PHE A 18 -1.95 -10.78 -4.43
N ASN A 19 -1.38 -11.99 -4.48
CA ASN A 19 -1.92 -13.10 -5.25
C ASN A 19 -2.77 -14.02 -4.35
N TYR A 20 -4.09 -13.95 -4.51
CA TYR A 20 -5.06 -14.77 -3.76
C TYR A 20 -5.56 -15.98 -4.55
N TYR A 21 -4.84 -16.37 -5.61
CA TYR A 21 -5.12 -17.57 -6.42
C TYR A 21 -6.59 -17.62 -6.87
N GLY A 22 -7.29 -18.72 -6.58
CA GLY A 22 -8.67 -18.96 -6.99
C GLY A 22 -9.70 -17.97 -6.42
N MET A 23 -9.34 -17.10 -5.48
CA MET A 23 -10.23 -16.01 -5.03
C MET A 23 -10.31 -14.85 -6.03
N ILE A 24 -9.28 -14.67 -6.88
CA ILE A 24 -9.25 -13.61 -7.89
C ILE A 24 -9.83 -14.18 -9.18
N THR A 25 -11.13 -14.00 -9.38
CA THR A 25 -11.83 -14.45 -10.58
C THR A 25 -12.11 -13.25 -11.50
N GLY A 26 -11.25 -13.09 -12.51
CA GLY A 26 -11.50 -12.17 -13.63
C GLY A 26 -10.44 -11.09 -13.84
N PRO A 27 -10.32 -10.56 -15.08
CA PRO A 27 -9.27 -9.61 -15.45
C PRO A 27 -9.21 -8.33 -14.59
N PRO A 28 -10.33 -7.69 -14.21
CA PRO A 28 -10.29 -6.48 -13.38
C PRO A 28 -9.72 -6.73 -11.97
N ALA A 29 -10.09 -7.86 -11.36
CA ALA A 29 -9.61 -8.25 -10.04
C ALA A 29 -8.10 -8.60 -10.07
N SER A 30 -7.64 -9.26 -11.13
CA SER A 30 -6.20 -9.51 -11.33
C SER A 30 -5.43 -8.20 -11.54
N LYS A 31 -6.00 -7.25 -12.30
CA LYS A 31 -5.39 -5.95 -12.54
C LYS A 31 -5.22 -5.16 -11.24
N ILE A 32 -6.26 -5.03 -10.43
CA ILE A 32 -6.18 -4.24 -9.18
C ILE A 32 -5.17 -4.82 -8.19
N CYS A 33 -5.04 -6.15 -8.12
CA CYS A 33 -4.02 -6.79 -7.27
C CYS A 33 -2.59 -6.52 -7.78
N ASN A 34 -2.39 -6.50 -9.10
CA ASN A 34 -1.11 -6.15 -9.70
C ASN A 34 -0.76 -4.66 -9.50
N ASP A 35 -1.75 -3.78 -9.64
CA ASP A 35 -1.59 -2.34 -9.38
C ASP A 35 -1.24 -2.10 -7.91
N LEU A 36 -1.92 -2.78 -6.98
CA LEU A 36 -1.66 -2.70 -5.54
C LEU A 36 -0.25 -3.19 -5.17
N ARG A 37 0.19 -4.31 -5.77
CA ARG A 37 1.58 -4.81 -5.62
C ARG A 37 2.59 -3.77 -6.09
N SER A 38 2.40 -3.22 -7.29
CA SER A 38 3.32 -2.26 -7.89
C SER A 38 3.37 -0.95 -7.10
N ALA A 39 2.21 -0.44 -6.68
CA ALA A 39 2.11 0.77 -5.86
C ALA A 39 2.80 0.60 -4.50
N ARG A 40 2.63 -0.55 -3.84
CA ARG A 40 3.31 -0.85 -2.57
C ARG A 40 4.83 -0.88 -2.74
N THR A 41 5.32 -1.60 -3.75
CA THR A 41 6.76 -1.69 -4.02
C THR A 41 7.34 -0.30 -4.27
N ARG A 42 6.69 0.51 -5.13
CA ARG A 42 7.13 1.87 -5.43
C ARG A 42 7.19 2.75 -4.18
N LEU A 43 6.17 2.70 -3.32
CA LEU A 43 6.15 3.45 -2.07
C LEU A 43 7.29 3.03 -1.13
N LEU A 44 7.57 1.73 -1.01
CA LEU A 44 8.62 1.23 -0.14
C LEU A 44 10.02 1.64 -0.61
N GLU A 45 10.26 1.64 -1.92
CA GLU A 45 11.53 2.10 -2.52
C GLU A 45 11.82 3.57 -2.20
N LEU A 46 10.78 4.41 -2.14
CA LEU A 46 10.94 5.84 -1.86
C LEU A 46 11.47 6.15 -0.45
N PHE A 47 11.34 5.24 0.51
CA PHE A 47 11.83 5.48 1.87
C PHE A 47 13.35 5.56 1.98
N THR A 48 14.07 4.99 1.02
CA THR A 48 15.54 5.03 0.97
C THR A 48 16.07 5.77 -0.26
N ASP A 49 15.19 6.40 -1.03
CA ASP A 49 15.54 7.21 -2.19
C ASP A 49 15.89 8.64 -1.75
N LEU A 50 17.16 9.01 -1.92
CA LEU A 50 17.67 10.33 -1.55
C LEU A 50 17.13 11.47 -2.44
N SER A 51 16.60 11.13 -3.62
CA SER A 51 15.96 12.09 -4.52
C SER A 51 14.47 12.30 -4.21
N CYS A 52 13.90 11.51 -3.28
CA CYS A 52 12.50 11.62 -2.93
C CYS A 52 12.21 12.97 -2.27
N ASN A 53 11.20 13.65 -2.81
CA ASN A 53 10.67 14.89 -2.26
C ASN A 53 9.23 14.65 -1.71
N PRO A 54 8.68 15.62 -0.95
CA PRO A 54 7.36 15.46 -0.34
C PRO A 54 6.22 15.19 -1.34
N GLU A 55 6.29 15.78 -2.53
CA GLU A 55 5.29 15.58 -3.59
C GLU A 55 5.30 14.14 -4.12
N THR A 56 6.49 13.60 -4.40
CA THR A 56 6.67 12.23 -4.88
C THR A 56 6.21 11.22 -3.84
N MET A 57 6.55 11.45 -2.56
CA MET A 57 6.09 10.63 -1.44
C MET A 57 4.57 10.65 -1.32
N LYS A 58 3.96 11.84 -1.37
CA LYS A 58 2.50 12.00 -1.29
C LYS A 58 1.79 11.26 -2.42
N ASN A 59 2.24 11.43 -3.66
CA ASN A 59 1.61 10.80 -4.82
C ASN A 59 1.66 9.27 -4.74
N ALA A 60 2.80 8.70 -4.32
CA ALA A 60 2.94 7.26 -4.14
C ALA A 60 2.09 6.73 -2.96
N ALA A 61 2.03 7.49 -1.86
CA ALA A 61 1.22 7.16 -0.70
C ALA A 61 -0.28 7.19 -1.04
N ASP A 62 -0.76 8.24 -1.70
CA ASP A 62 -2.16 8.38 -2.10
C ASP A 62 -2.57 7.25 -3.04
N LEU A 63 -1.73 6.89 -4.01
CA LEU A 63 -1.97 5.76 -4.91
C LEU A 63 -2.07 4.44 -4.17
N TYR A 64 -1.11 4.11 -3.30
CA TYR A 64 -1.13 2.85 -2.57
C TYR A 64 -2.29 2.77 -1.57
N PHE A 65 -2.50 3.82 -0.78
CA PHE A 65 -3.51 3.82 0.28
C PHE A 65 -4.93 3.87 -0.28
N SER A 66 -5.18 4.55 -1.40
CA SER A 66 -6.50 4.52 -2.05
C SER A 66 -6.88 3.11 -2.53
N LEU A 67 -5.93 2.36 -3.11
CA LEU A 67 -6.14 0.96 -3.48
C LEU A 67 -6.32 0.06 -2.25
N LEU A 68 -5.47 0.21 -1.23
CA LEU A 68 -5.55 -0.58 0.00
C LEU A 68 -6.87 -0.37 0.75
N GLN A 69 -7.43 0.84 0.70
CA GLN A 69 -8.72 1.14 1.30
C GLN A 69 -9.85 0.27 0.74
N GLY A 70 -9.76 -0.24 -0.50
CA GLY A 70 -10.74 -1.19 -1.04
C GLY A 70 -10.81 -2.52 -0.29
N PHE A 71 -9.77 -2.87 0.49
CA PHE A 71 -9.81 -4.03 1.38
C PHE A 71 -10.40 -3.71 2.75
N ILE A 72 -10.51 -2.44 3.12
CA ILE A 72 -10.90 -2.01 4.47
C ILE A 72 -12.33 -1.48 4.46
N ASN A 73 -12.64 -0.59 3.52
CA ASN A 73 -13.92 0.11 3.44
C ASN A 73 -14.89 -0.67 2.55
N SER A 74 -16.15 -0.74 2.97
CA SER A 74 -17.21 -1.28 2.11
C SER A 74 -17.49 -0.36 0.92
N VAL A 75 -18.01 -0.95 -0.17
CA VAL A 75 -18.42 -0.19 -1.36
C VAL A 75 -19.81 0.38 -1.10
N GLY A 76 -19.91 1.71 -1.01
CA GLY A 76 -21.15 2.45 -0.75
C GLY A 76 -21.22 3.08 0.66
N ASP A 77 -22.32 3.76 0.98
CA ASP A 77 -22.52 4.51 2.24
C ASP A 77 -22.80 3.62 3.47
N SER A 78 -22.27 2.39 3.50
CA SER A 78 -22.38 1.54 4.68
C SER A 78 -21.21 1.82 5.63
N THR A 79 -21.49 1.96 6.92
CA THR A 79 -20.46 2.04 7.98
C THR A 79 -19.76 0.71 8.26
N GLN A 80 -20.03 -0.33 7.46
CA GLN A 80 -19.44 -1.66 7.62
C GLN A 80 -18.08 -1.77 6.92
N GLU A 81 -17.24 -2.66 7.45
CA GLU A 81 -15.93 -2.95 6.90
C GLU A 81 -16.02 -3.97 5.76
N SER A 82 -15.07 -3.89 4.82
CA SER A 82 -14.97 -4.87 3.74
C SER A 82 -14.61 -6.25 4.30
N LYS A 83 -15.25 -7.27 3.75
CA LYS A 83 -14.95 -8.69 4.07
C LYS A 83 -13.52 -9.08 3.73
N LEU A 84 -12.82 -8.28 2.92
CA LEU A 84 -11.42 -8.49 2.52
C LEU A 84 -10.42 -7.98 3.57
N ARG A 85 -10.84 -7.30 4.63
CA ARG A 85 -9.93 -6.62 5.59
C ARG A 85 -8.83 -7.53 6.14
N TYR A 86 -9.16 -8.79 6.38
CA TYR A 86 -8.26 -9.77 7.00
C TYR A 86 -7.59 -10.71 5.99
N ILE A 87 -7.75 -10.47 4.68
CA ILE A 87 -7.20 -11.34 3.64
C ILE A 87 -5.67 -11.30 3.59
N GLN A 88 -5.07 -10.17 3.97
CA GLN A 88 -3.63 -9.97 3.94
C GLN A 88 -3.11 -9.59 5.32
N ASN A 89 -2.21 -10.41 5.85
CA ASN A 89 -1.43 -10.07 7.03
C ASN A 89 -0.08 -9.50 6.60
N PHE A 90 0.25 -8.32 7.11
CA PHE A 90 1.56 -7.70 6.92
C PHE A 90 2.43 -8.06 8.12
N LYS A 91 3.47 -8.88 7.89
CA LYS A 91 4.50 -9.18 8.88
C LYS A 91 5.70 -8.26 8.70
#